data_AF-A0A1H3NCI6-F1
#
_entry.id   AF-A0A1H3NCI6-F1
#
_cell.length_a   1.000
_cell.length_b   1.000
_cell.length_c   1.000
_cell.angle_alpha   90.00
_cell.angle_beta   90.00
_cell.angle_gamma   90.00
#
_symmetry.space_group_name_H-M   'P 1'
#
loop_
_entity.id
_entity.type
_entity.pdbx_description
1 polymer ?
#
loop_
_entity_poly.entity_id
_entity_poly.type
_entity_poly.pdbx_seq_one_letter_code
_entity_poly.pdbx_strand_id
1 'polypeptide(L)'
;MDEKKNIFEQVQKKTNVKQQDLFKLANSVSQMDLSNETNVRNLVHQVAKLANVPVSKQKEDDLVKAITSKQVPTDFASLAKMFQQKK
;
A
#
# COMPACT_ATOMS: atom_id res chain seq x y z
N MET A 1 -13.69 -1.66 -17.74
CA MET A 1 -13.21 -0.43 -17.06
C MET A 1 -13.32 -0.57 -15.52
N ASP A 2 -13.21 -1.79 -14.94
CA ASP A 2 -13.86 -2.07 -13.64
C ASP A 2 -12.96 -2.71 -12.54
N GLU A 3 -11.71 -3.07 -12.83
CA GLU A 3 -10.83 -3.74 -11.84
C GLU A 3 -10.37 -2.81 -10.71
N LYS A 4 -10.19 -1.52 -10.99
CA LYS A 4 -9.67 -0.56 -10.00
C LYS A 4 -10.63 -0.36 -8.83
N LYS A 5 -11.95 -0.30 -9.10
CA LYS A 5 -12.98 0.02 -8.11
C LYS A 5 -13.05 -1.01 -6.98
N ASN A 6 -12.90 -2.30 -7.33
CA ASN A 6 -13.01 -3.41 -6.39
C ASN A 6 -11.96 -3.37 -5.27
N ILE A 7 -10.71 -2.98 -5.57
CA ILE A 7 -9.67 -2.94 -4.54
C ILE A 7 -9.78 -1.72 -3.63
N PHE A 8 -10.18 -0.57 -4.16
CA PHE A 8 -10.48 0.60 -3.32
C PHE A 8 -11.61 0.30 -2.35
N GLU A 9 -12.68 -0.37 -2.81
CA GLU A 9 -13.79 -0.77 -1.92
C GLU A 9 -13.35 -1.78 -0.86
N GLN A 10 -12.50 -2.76 -1.20
CA GLN A 10 -11.98 -3.69 -0.20
C GLN A 10 -11.08 -3.01 0.83
N VAL A 11 -10.20 -2.11 0.40
CA VAL A 11 -9.35 -1.33 1.30
C VAL A 11 -10.22 -0.44 2.17
N GLN A 12 -11.18 0.30 1.63
CA GLN A 12 -12.10 1.14 2.40
C GLN A 12 -13.02 0.33 3.35
N LYS A 13 -13.38 -0.91 3.00
CA LYS A 13 -14.15 -1.78 3.92
C LYS A 13 -13.29 -2.31 5.06
N LYS A 14 -12.00 -2.58 4.80
CA LYS A 14 -11.06 -3.13 5.80
C LYS A 14 -10.32 -2.06 6.60
N THR A 15 -10.27 -0.84 6.08
CA THR A 15 -9.52 0.30 6.63
C THR A 15 -10.37 1.55 6.49
N ASN A 16 -10.29 2.48 7.44
CA ASN A 16 -11.12 3.68 7.44
C ASN A 16 -10.61 4.77 6.47
N VAL A 17 -9.98 4.37 5.35
CA VAL A 17 -9.34 5.25 4.37
C VAL A 17 -10.32 5.63 3.27
N LYS A 18 -10.39 6.92 2.94
CA LYS A 18 -11.15 7.41 1.79
C LYS A 18 -10.34 7.24 0.51
N GLN A 19 -11.03 7.00 -0.61
CA GLN A 19 -10.40 6.89 -1.93
C GLN A 19 -9.49 8.09 -2.23
N GLN A 20 -9.92 9.32 -1.92
CA GLN A 20 -9.13 10.53 -2.14
C GLN A 20 -7.79 10.51 -1.39
N ASP A 21 -7.76 10.04 -0.14
CA ASP A 21 -6.53 9.97 0.64
C ASP A 21 -5.60 8.89 0.10
N LEU A 22 -6.17 7.75 -0.33
CA LEU A 22 -5.41 6.69 -0.99
C LEU A 22 -4.80 7.16 -2.31
N PHE A 23 -5.53 7.96 -3.11
CA PHE A 23 -5.02 8.53 -4.36
C PHE A 23 -3.90 9.55 -4.12
N LYS A 24 -4.06 10.46 -3.15
CA LYS A 24 -3.01 11.42 -2.76
C LYS A 24 -1.74 10.71 -2.30
N LEU A 25 -1.92 9.65 -1.53
CA LEU A 25 -0.84 8.82 -1.05
C LEU A 25 -0.15 8.11 -2.23
N ALA A 26 -0.91 7.41 -3.09
CA ALA A 26 -0.38 6.75 -4.27
C ALA A 26 0.42 7.69 -5.19
N ASN A 27 -0.05 8.92 -5.40
CA ASN A 27 0.70 9.93 -6.15
C ASN A 27 2.02 10.31 -5.46
N SER A 28 1.99 10.51 -4.14
CA SER A 28 3.19 10.84 -3.36
C SER A 28 4.20 9.68 -3.38
N VAL A 29 3.71 8.45 -3.30
CA VAL A 29 4.50 7.21 -3.38
C VAL A 29 5.11 7.03 -4.76
N SER A 30 4.36 7.30 -5.82
CA SER A 30 4.81 7.10 -7.20
C SER A 30 5.97 8.02 -7.57
N GLN A 31 6.11 9.15 -6.88
CA GLN A 31 7.26 10.06 -7.02
C GLN A 31 8.39 9.77 -6.02
N MET A 32 8.15 8.90 -5.03
CA MET A 32 9.11 8.56 -3.98
C MET A 32 9.96 7.36 -4.40
N ASP A 33 11.22 7.36 -3.99
CA ASP A 33 12.13 6.23 -4.25
C ASP A 33 11.84 5.07 -3.30
N LEU A 34 11.09 4.09 -3.79
CA LEU A 34 10.76 2.85 -3.10
C LEU A 34 11.95 1.89 -2.92
N SER A 35 13.12 2.23 -3.46
CA SER A 35 14.35 1.46 -3.25
C SER A 35 15.00 1.80 -1.90
N ASN A 36 14.64 2.93 -1.30
CA ASN A 36 15.23 3.39 -0.05
C ASN A 36 14.40 2.93 1.16
N GLU A 37 14.99 2.04 1.96
CA GLU A 37 14.41 1.51 3.20
C GLU A 37 13.81 2.59 4.11
N THR A 38 14.53 3.69 4.32
CA THR A 38 14.11 4.78 5.21
C THR A 38 12.85 5.47 4.69
N ASN A 39 12.79 5.71 3.38
CA ASN A 39 11.63 6.34 2.74
C ASN A 39 10.41 5.41 2.80
N VAL A 40 10.62 4.13 2.51
CA VAL A 40 9.55 3.11 2.58
C VAL A 40 9.04 2.96 4.00
N ARG A 41 9.92 2.94 5.01
CA ARG A 41 9.53 2.85 6.43
C ARG A 41 8.63 4.02 6.83
N ASN A 42 9.05 5.25 6.55
CA ASN A 42 8.26 6.45 6.81
C ASN A 42 6.90 6.41 6.09
N LEU A 43 6.89 5.95 4.84
CA LEU A 43 5.67 5.79 4.08
C LEU A 43 4.70 4.80 4.73
N VAL A 44 5.17 3.58 5.03
CA VAL A 44 4.37 2.52 5.66
C VAL A 44 3.76 3.03 6.96
N HIS A 45 4.53 3.76 7.78
CA HIS A 45 4.04 4.34 9.03
C HIS A 45 2.96 5.42 8.82
N GLN A 46 3.14 6.30 7.83
CA GLN A 46 2.14 7.31 7.48
C GLN A 46 0.85 6.66 6.97
N VAL A 47 0.95 5.65 6.10
CA VAL A 47 -0.20 4.89 5.59
C VAL A 47 -0.90 4.17 6.74
N ALA A 48 -0.16 3.51 7.61
CA ALA A 48 -0.68 2.78 8.76
C ALA A 48 -1.52 3.68 9.68
N LYS A 49 -0.98 4.85 10.01
CA LYS A 49 -1.70 5.85 10.82
C LYS A 49 -2.96 6.36 10.12
N LEU A 50 -2.87 6.67 8.84
CA LEU A 50 -4.00 7.18 8.05
C LEU A 50 -5.10 6.11 7.90
N ALA A 51 -4.69 4.85 7.74
CA ALA A 51 -5.58 3.71 7.63
C ALA A 51 -6.12 3.19 8.97
N ASN A 52 -5.60 3.73 10.07
CA ASN A 52 -5.84 3.25 11.42
C ASN A 52 -5.55 1.74 11.56
N VAL A 53 -4.50 1.28 10.87
CA VAL A 53 -4.04 -0.11 10.87
C VAL A 53 -2.82 -0.20 11.79
N PRO A 54 -2.87 -0.99 12.88
CA PRO A 54 -1.72 -1.16 13.75
C PRO A 54 -0.64 -2.00 13.05
N VAL A 55 0.52 -1.39 12.84
CA VAL A 55 1.70 -2.05 12.29
C VAL A 55 2.73 -2.17 13.42
N SER A 56 3.08 -3.40 13.78
CA SER A 56 4.14 -3.69 14.74
C SER A 56 5.50 -3.57 14.04
N LYS A 57 6.58 -3.26 14.77
CA LYS A 57 7.94 -3.14 14.20
C LYS A 57 8.32 -4.27 13.24
N GLN A 58 8.01 -5.51 13.64
CA GLN A 58 8.30 -6.68 12.81
C GLN A 58 7.54 -6.66 11.46
N LYS A 59 6.26 -6.27 11.46
CA LYS A 59 5.47 -6.14 10.23
C LYS A 59 5.96 -4.99 9.37
N GLU A 60 6.38 -3.90 9.99
CA GLU A 60 6.95 -2.75 9.30
C GLU A 60 8.24 -3.17 8.57
N ASP A 61 9.15 -3.84 9.27
CA ASP A 61 10.39 -4.35 8.68
C ASP A 61 10.13 -5.37 7.55
N ASP A 62 9.16 -6.27 7.71
CA ASP A 62 8.77 -7.22 6.66
C ASP A 62 8.20 -6.50 5.42
N LEU A 63 7.33 -5.51 5.62
CA LEU A 63 6.76 -4.70 4.53
C LEU A 63 7.85 -3.94 3.79
N VAL A 64 8.71 -3.28 4.55
CA VAL A 64 9.83 -2.50 4.03
C VAL A 64 10.76 -3.38 3.22
N LYS A 65 11.14 -4.54 3.77
CA LYS A 65 11.97 -5.52 3.07
C LYS A 65 11.30 -6.08 1.83
N ALA A 66 9.99 -6.35 1.87
CA ALA A 66 9.26 -6.88 0.72
C ALA A 66 9.17 -5.86 -0.43
N ILE A 67 9.02 -4.58 -0.11
CA ILE A 67 8.99 -3.48 -1.08
C ILE A 67 10.39 -3.24 -1.65
N THR A 68 11.41 -3.10 -0.81
CA THR A 68 12.80 -2.85 -1.26
C THR A 68 13.38 -4.05 -2.02
N SER A 69 13.00 -5.28 -1.65
CA SER A 69 13.40 -6.50 -2.36
C SER A 69 12.59 -6.76 -3.64
N LYS A 70 11.68 -5.85 -4.04
CA LYS A 70 10.79 -6.00 -5.21
C LYS A 70 9.94 -7.28 -5.19
N GLN A 71 9.72 -7.88 -4.02
CA GLN A 71 8.82 -9.03 -3.87
C GLN A 71 7.35 -8.60 -4.00
N VAL A 72 7.07 -7.32 -3.76
CA VAL A 72 5.77 -6.70 -3.97
C VAL A 72 5.78 -5.97 -5.32
N PRO A 73 4.78 -6.19 -6.19
CA PRO A 73 4.66 -5.40 -7.40
C PRO A 73 4.54 -3.92 -7.04
N THR A 74 5.42 -3.09 -7.59
CA THR A 74 5.34 -1.62 -7.46
C THR A 74 4.17 -1.04 -8.27
N ASP A 75 3.61 -1.83 -9.20
CA ASP A 75 2.48 -1.42 -10.03
C ASP A 75 1.13 -1.81 -9.41
N PHE A 76 0.25 -0.82 -9.32
CA PHE A 76 -1.09 -0.95 -8.76
C PHE A 76 -1.95 -1.98 -9.50
N ALA A 77 -1.79 -2.16 -10.82
CA ALA A 77 -2.55 -3.17 -11.58
C ALA A 77 -2.12 -4.59 -11.19
N SER A 78 -0.83 -4.79 -10.90
CA SER A 78 -0.32 -6.08 -10.43
C SER A 78 -0.78 -6.39 -9.01
N LEU A 79 -0.80 -5.38 -8.13
CA LEU A 79 -1.39 -5.51 -6.79
C LEU A 79 -2.88 -5.84 -6.88
N ALA A 80 -3.63 -5.15 -7.74
CA ALA A 80 -5.05 -5.40 -7.94
C ALA A 80 -5.33 -6.86 -8.32
N LYS A 81 -4.52 -7.43 -9.22
CA LYS A 81 -4.61 -8.84 -9.60
C LYS A 81 -4.33 -9.77 -8.41
N MET A 82 -3.29 -9.51 -7.60
CA MET A 82 -3.01 -10.33 -6.41
C MET A 82 -4.16 -10.31 -5.38
N PHE A 83 -4.80 -9.16 -5.18
CA PHE A 83 -5.95 -9.03 -4.26
C PHE A 83 -7.22 -9.70 -4.80
N GLN A 84 -7.44 -9.65 -6.12
CA GLN A 84 -8.59 -10.29 -6.76
C GLN A 84 -8.46 -11.82 -6.84
N GLN A 85 -7.25 -12.38 -6.88
CA GLN A 85 -7.02 -13.82 -6.97
C GLN A 85 -7.18 -14.59 -5.65
N LYS A 86 -7.40 -13.91 -4.50
CA LYS A 86 -7.88 -14.59 -3.30
C LYS A 86 -9.40 -14.79 -3.40
N LYS A 87 -9.81 -15.82 -4.15
CA LYS A 87 -11.10 -16.50 -3.98
C LYS A 87 -10.87 -17.81 -3.26
#